data_AF-A0A661PT53-F1
#
_entry.id   AF-A0A661PT53-F1
#
_cell.length_a   1.000
_cell.length_b   1.000
_cell.length_c   1.000
_cell.angle_alpha   90.00
_cell.angle_beta   90.00
_cell.angle_gamma   90.00
#
_symmetry.space_group_name_H-M   'P 1'
#
loop_
_entity.id
_entity.type
_entity.pdbx_description
1 polymer ?
#
loop_
_entity_poly.entity_id
_entity_poly.type
_entity_poly.pdbx_seq_one_letter_code
_entity_poly.pdbx_strand_id
1 'polypeptide(L)'
;MRLQEIFQKPVDRPIEGVIKADDESSLYLEIEEYVLTNEIAKRLENFLDAYNNYQGANGVWISGFFGSGKSHLLKILSLVLENRRINDTPALDLFLPKCSGNEILRGDLKRAAAVPSASILFNIDQKADVISKTQVDALLSVFVKVFDEHCGYYGKQGHIARFERDLNRRGLYGQFREKYRGISGLPWEEGREQALLEGENIAAAYAAITGVARESVADILDRYRSEYKLSIEDFANQVNDYIKTQAPGFRLNFFVDEVGQYIADNIKLMTNLQTIAESLATKGRGRAWMIVTAQEDMNSVVGEMNKQHGNDFSKIQARFANRMKLTSANVAEVIHPRLLEKNEIGVSILSDSYHQEANNLKTLFDFVDGAQTYRNFRNRDHF
;
A
#
# COMPACT_ATOMS: atom_id res chain seq x y z
N MET A 1 12.69 36.73 21.60
CA MET A 1 12.00 35.48 21.22
C MET A 1 12.90 34.72 20.26
N ARG A 2 13.06 33.40 20.42
CA ARG A 2 13.83 32.60 19.47
C ARG A 2 12.93 32.22 18.30
N LEU A 3 13.46 32.26 17.06
CA LEU A 3 12.65 32.01 15.86
C LEU A 3 11.91 30.67 15.91
N GLN A 4 12.49 29.63 16.52
CA GLN A 4 11.88 28.33 16.71
C GLN A 4 10.54 28.33 17.49
N GLU A 5 10.27 29.36 18.29
CA GLU A 5 9.09 29.45 19.17
C GLU A 5 7.82 29.89 18.44
N ILE A 6 7.91 30.33 17.17
CA ILE A 6 6.76 30.81 16.39
C ILE A 6 6.05 29.71 15.61
N PHE A 7 6.66 28.54 15.49
CA PHE A 7 6.16 27.47 14.66
C PHE A 7 5.16 26.62 15.45
N GLN A 8 4.14 26.11 14.76
CA GLN A 8 3.11 25.24 15.33
C GLN A 8 3.71 23.90 15.80
N LYS A 9 4.73 23.42 15.10
CA LYS A 9 5.46 22.19 15.40
C LYS A 9 6.96 22.48 15.57
N PRO A 10 7.70 21.72 16.40
CA PRO A 10 9.14 21.92 16.56
C PRO A 10 9.88 21.77 15.24
N VAL A 11 10.75 22.72 14.89
CA VAL A 11 11.47 22.73 13.60
C VAL A 11 12.68 21.82 13.57
N ASP A 12 13.18 21.42 14.73
CA ASP A 12 14.33 20.53 14.95
C ASP A 12 13.95 19.05 15.07
N ARG A 13 12.65 18.74 14.95
CA ARG A 13 12.16 17.36 15.01
C ARG A 13 12.69 16.53 13.83
N PRO A 14 12.98 15.24 14.04
CA PRO A 14 13.44 14.36 12.97
C PRO A 14 12.31 14.17 11.95
N ILE A 15 12.63 14.38 10.66
CA ILE A 15 11.72 14.11 9.55
C ILE A 15 12.25 12.88 8.83
N GLU A 16 11.49 11.80 8.83
CA GLU A 16 11.86 10.62 8.05
C GLU A 16 11.67 10.90 6.56
N GLY A 17 12.77 10.91 5.81
CA GLY A 17 12.77 11.06 4.35
C GLY A 17 12.41 9.77 3.60
N VAL A 18 12.38 8.64 4.30
CA VAL A 18 12.09 7.31 3.73
C VAL A 18 11.12 6.58 4.65
N ILE A 19 10.10 6.00 4.06
CA ILE A 19 9.04 5.25 4.73
C ILE A 19 9.63 3.95 5.29
N LYS A 20 9.60 3.75 6.61
CA LYS A 20 9.90 2.46 7.26
C LYS A 20 8.59 1.72 7.58
N ALA A 21 8.58 0.40 7.41
CA ALA A 21 7.34 -0.39 7.49
C ALA A 21 6.95 -0.82 8.92
N ASP A 22 7.87 -0.81 9.89
CA ASP A 22 7.75 -1.69 11.07
C ASP A 22 7.71 -0.99 12.46
N ASP A 23 7.60 0.34 12.55
CA ASP A 23 7.53 1.06 13.84
C ASP A 23 6.18 1.77 14.02
N GLU A 24 5.35 1.33 14.99
CA GLU A 24 4.03 1.92 15.27
C GLU A 24 4.10 3.39 15.70
N SER A 25 5.18 3.79 16.40
CA SER A 25 5.38 5.19 16.78
C SER A 25 5.69 6.07 15.57
N SER A 26 6.41 5.52 14.59
CA SER A 26 6.62 6.13 13.27
C SER A 26 5.31 6.24 12.49
N LEU A 27 4.43 5.23 12.52
CA LEU A 27 3.13 5.27 11.82
C LEU A 27 2.21 6.40 12.32
N TYR A 28 2.17 6.63 13.63
CA TYR A 28 1.37 7.72 14.20
C TYR A 28 1.85 9.07 13.66
N LEU A 29 3.15 9.32 13.76
CA LEU A 29 3.77 10.56 13.30
C LEU A 29 3.58 10.73 11.80
N GLU A 30 3.71 9.67 11.01
CA GLU A 30 3.56 9.70 9.57
C GLU A 30 2.14 10.11 9.15
N ILE A 31 1.09 9.54 9.77
CA ILE A 31 -0.28 10.02 9.52
C ILE A 31 -0.39 11.47 10.01
N GLU A 32 0.05 11.79 11.21
CA GLU A 32 -0.09 13.14 11.78
C GLU A 32 0.59 14.22 10.91
N GLU A 33 1.73 13.92 10.30
CA GLU A 33 2.46 14.84 9.44
C GLU A 33 2.00 14.84 7.97
N TYR A 34 1.16 13.89 7.57
CA TYR A 34 0.66 13.85 6.20
C TYR A 34 -0.11 15.12 5.86
N VAL A 35 0.25 15.78 4.76
CA VAL A 35 -0.47 16.96 4.26
C VAL A 35 -1.39 16.53 3.12
N LEU A 36 -2.69 16.64 3.35
CA LEU A 36 -3.70 16.41 2.33
C LEU A 36 -3.84 17.68 1.47
N THR A 37 -3.24 17.69 0.29
CA THR A 37 -3.38 18.80 -0.64
C THR A 37 -4.76 18.79 -1.31
N ASN A 38 -5.19 19.94 -1.84
CA ASN A 38 -6.45 20.06 -2.57
C ASN A 38 -6.51 19.16 -3.81
N GLU A 39 -5.37 18.93 -4.47
CA GLU A 39 -5.28 17.99 -5.58
C GLU A 39 -5.56 16.56 -5.12
N ILE A 40 -4.87 16.12 -4.07
CA ILE A 40 -5.04 14.75 -3.53
C ILE A 40 -6.47 14.56 -3.03
N ALA A 41 -7.05 15.54 -2.32
CA ALA A 41 -8.43 15.49 -1.85
C ALA A 41 -9.42 15.22 -3.01
N LYS A 42 -9.33 15.96 -4.12
CA LYS A 42 -10.19 15.77 -5.29
C LYS A 42 -10.00 14.40 -5.96
N ARG A 43 -8.75 13.91 -6.04
CA ARG A 43 -8.47 12.56 -6.59
C ARG A 43 -9.04 11.47 -5.68
N LEU A 44 -8.94 11.70 -4.36
CA LEU A 44 -9.41 10.79 -3.34
C LEU A 44 -10.94 10.67 -3.34
N GLU A 45 -11.68 11.77 -3.55
CA GLU A 45 -13.14 11.75 -3.73
C GLU A 45 -13.56 10.83 -4.89
N ASN A 46 -12.94 10.97 -6.06
CA ASN A 46 -13.26 10.12 -7.21
C ASN A 46 -12.96 8.64 -6.94
N PHE A 47 -11.85 8.35 -6.25
CA PHE A 47 -11.53 6.99 -5.84
C PHE A 47 -12.57 6.46 -4.84
N LEU A 48 -12.92 7.24 -3.82
CA LEU A 48 -13.84 6.82 -2.78
C LEU A 48 -15.26 6.65 -3.30
N ASP A 49 -15.69 7.44 -4.29
CA ASP A 49 -16.95 7.21 -4.98
C ASP A 49 -16.97 5.82 -5.62
N ALA A 50 -15.93 5.47 -6.40
CA ALA A 50 -15.82 4.13 -6.99
C ALA A 50 -15.68 3.03 -5.92
N TYR A 51 -14.95 3.29 -4.84
CA TYR A 51 -14.73 2.33 -3.75
C TYR A 51 -16.00 2.05 -2.94
N ASN A 52 -16.80 3.09 -2.67
CA ASN A 52 -18.06 2.97 -1.97
C ASN A 52 -19.18 2.44 -2.89
N ASN A 53 -19.17 2.85 -4.16
CA ASN A 53 -20.18 2.52 -5.16
C ASN A 53 -19.57 1.66 -6.29
N TYR A 54 -19.24 0.40 -5.98
CA TYR A 54 -18.59 -0.49 -6.94
C TYR A 54 -19.42 -0.71 -8.22
N GLN A 55 -18.81 -0.46 -9.38
CA GLN A 55 -19.41 -0.64 -10.71
C GLN A 55 -18.56 -1.55 -11.62
N GLY A 56 -18.09 -2.69 -11.10
CA GLY A 56 -17.39 -3.69 -11.91
C GLY A 56 -15.86 -3.53 -11.99
N ALA A 57 -15.31 -2.36 -11.68
CA ALA A 57 -13.87 -2.11 -11.66
C ALA A 57 -13.33 -1.95 -10.23
N ASN A 58 -12.28 -2.70 -9.89
CA ASN A 58 -11.65 -2.74 -8.56
C ASN A 58 -10.16 -2.30 -8.57
N GLY A 59 -9.65 -1.91 -9.75
CA GLY A 59 -8.29 -1.46 -9.94
C GLY A 59 -8.18 0.07 -9.79
N VAL A 60 -7.15 0.52 -9.08
CA VAL A 60 -6.81 1.93 -8.92
C VAL A 60 -5.36 2.15 -9.30
N TRP A 61 -5.10 3.16 -10.13
CA TRP A 61 -3.77 3.49 -10.62
C TRP A 61 -3.33 4.87 -10.13
N ILE A 62 -2.30 4.90 -9.27
CA ILE A 62 -1.69 6.11 -8.74
C ILE A 62 -0.45 6.43 -9.57
N SER A 63 -0.50 7.49 -10.38
CA SER A 63 0.61 7.91 -11.25
C SER A 63 1.19 9.25 -10.84
N GLY A 64 2.47 9.50 -11.16
CA GLY A 64 3.14 10.77 -10.86
C GLY A 64 4.66 10.67 -10.92
N PHE A 65 5.35 11.81 -10.91
CA PHE A 65 6.81 11.89 -10.91
C PHE A 65 7.47 11.34 -9.63
N PHE A 66 8.75 11.04 -9.67
CA PHE A 66 9.50 10.70 -8.46
C PHE A 66 9.39 11.84 -7.43
N GLY A 67 9.18 11.49 -6.15
CA GLY A 67 8.97 12.47 -5.08
C GLY A 67 7.56 13.08 -5.01
N SER A 68 6.61 12.72 -5.88
CA SER A 68 5.23 13.24 -5.83
C SER A 68 4.35 12.68 -4.69
N GLY A 69 4.90 11.83 -3.82
CA GLY A 69 4.19 11.28 -2.65
C GLY A 69 3.30 10.07 -2.92
N LYS A 70 3.46 9.36 -4.05
CA LYS A 70 2.66 8.16 -4.42
C LYS A 70 2.68 7.07 -3.35
N SER A 71 3.88 6.60 -2.98
CA SER A 71 4.08 5.55 -1.97
C SER A 71 3.54 5.97 -0.61
N HIS A 72 3.72 7.25 -0.25
CA HIS A 72 3.21 7.81 0.99
C HIS A 72 1.67 7.83 0.98
N LEU A 73 1.02 8.33 -0.08
CA LEU A 73 -0.44 8.26 -0.23
C LEU A 73 -0.93 6.80 -0.17
N LEU A 74 -0.26 5.88 -0.87
CA LEU A 74 -0.60 4.46 -0.89
C LEU A 74 -0.54 3.85 0.52
N LYS A 75 0.49 4.17 1.31
CA LYS A 75 0.60 3.74 2.72
C LYS A 75 -0.46 4.38 3.62
N ILE A 76 -0.71 5.68 3.49
CA ILE A 76 -1.74 6.34 4.30
C ILE A 76 -3.13 5.75 4.01
N LEU A 77 -3.44 5.49 2.75
CA LEU A 77 -4.70 4.85 2.37
C LEU A 77 -4.82 3.42 2.91
N SER A 78 -3.74 2.65 2.94
CA SER A 78 -3.78 1.29 3.50
C SER A 78 -4.17 1.29 4.99
N LEU A 79 -3.64 2.25 5.74
CA LEU A 79 -3.96 2.43 7.16
C LEU A 79 -5.39 2.95 7.38
N VAL A 80 -5.80 3.97 6.61
CA VAL A 80 -7.10 4.64 6.77
C VAL A 80 -8.26 3.75 6.34
N LEU A 81 -8.16 3.02 5.22
CA LEU A 81 -9.24 2.14 4.75
C LEU A 81 -9.44 0.91 5.65
N GLU A 82 -8.35 0.35 6.18
CA GLU A 82 -8.40 -0.70 7.21
C GLU A 82 -8.88 -0.17 8.56
N ASN A 83 -8.86 1.15 8.73
CA ASN A 83 -9.09 1.84 9.99
C ASN A 83 -8.24 1.27 11.13
N ARG A 84 -6.97 0.96 10.80
CA ARG A 84 -6.03 0.32 11.72
C ARG A 84 -5.88 1.17 12.98
N ARG A 85 -5.86 0.53 14.15
CA ARG A 85 -5.54 1.22 15.41
C ARG A 85 -4.04 1.46 15.48
N ILE A 86 -3.65 2.70 15.78
CA ILE A 86 -2.27 3.14 15.98
C ILE A 86 -2.23 3.85 17.33
N ASN A 87 -1.47 3.31 18.29
CA ASN A 87 -1.48 3.79 19.69
C ASN A 87 -2.92 3.93 20.23
N ASP A 88 -3.74 2.90 20.04
CA ASP A 88 -5.16 2.87 20.39
C ASP A 88 -6.07 3.91 19.71
N THR A 89 -5.58 4.69 18.75
CA THR A 89 -6.40 5.63 17.98
C THR A 89 -6.67 5.07 16.58
N PRO A 90 -7.94 5.03 16.11
CA PRO A 90 -8.23 4.62 14.74
C PRO A 90 -7.56 5.55 13.72
N ALA A 91 -6.90 5.00 12.71
CA ALA A 91 -6.21 5.77 11.66
C ALA A 91 -7.14 6.78 10.96
N LEU A 92 -8.42 6.43 10.82
CA LEU A 92 -9.43 7.35 10.27
C LEU A 92 -9.56 8.62 11.12
N ASP A 93 -9.57 8.50 12.45
CA ASP A 93 -9.74 9.64 13.36
C ASP A 93 -8.52 10.58 13.32
N LEU A 94 -7.33 10.02 13.09
CA LEU A 94 -6.10 10.80 12.87
C LEU A 94 -6.10 11.52 11.51
N PHE A 95 -6.74 10.94 10.50
CA PHE A 95 -6.74 11.46 9.14
C PHE A 95 -7.86 12.49 8.90
N LEU A 96 -9.04 12.30 9.50
CA LEU A 96 -10.22 13.14 9.30
C LEU A 96 -9.96 14.65 9.51
N PRO A 97 -9.22 15.12 10.54
CA PRO A 97 -8.90 16.54 10.72
C PRO A 97 -8.23 17.19 9.50
N LYS A 98 -7.53 16.42 8.67
CA LYS A 98 -6.86 16.90 7.45
C LYS A 98 -7.83 17.20 6.32
N CYS A 99 -9.05 16.68 6.40
CA CYS A 99 -10.13 16.94 5.45
C CYS A 99 -10.93 18.21 5.81
N SER A 100 -10.37 19.10 6.65
CA SER A 100 -11.05 20.30 7.14
C SER A 100 -11.60 21.14 5.98
N GLY A 101 -12.91 21.43 6.03
CA GLY A 101 -13.63 22.18 4.99
C GLY A 101 -14.20 21.33 3.85
N ASN A 102 -13.94 20.02 3.81
CA ASN A 102 -14.48 19.10 2.81
C ASN A 102 -15.30 17.98 3.45
N GLU A 103 -16.57 18.28 3.75
CA GLU A 103 -17.48 17.31 4.40
C GLU A 103 -17.85 16.12 3.52
N ILE A 104 -17.81 16.28 2.19
CA ILE A 104 -18.05 15.17 1.25
C ILE A 104 -16.95 14.11 1.41
N LEU A 105 -15.69 14.53 1.32
CA LEU A 105 -14.55 13.63 1.51
C LEU A 105 -14.57 12.96 2.89
N ARG A 106 -14.89 13.71 3.95
CA ARG A 106 -15.03 13.17 5.31
C ARG A 106 -16.11 12.10 5.38
N GLY A 107 -17.27 12.35 4.77
CA GLY A 107 -18.36 11.39 4.69
C GLY A 107 -17.96 10.11 3.95
N ASP A 108 -17.29 10.26 2.81
CA ASP A 108 -16.88 9.15 1.96
C ASP A 108 -15.81 8.26 2.61
N LEU A 109 -14.85 8.85 3.32
CA LEU A 109 -13.88 8.12 4.12
C LEU A 109 -14.54 7.35 5.25
N LYS A 110 -15.47 7.98 5.97
CA LYS A 110 -16.24 7.30 7.03
C LYS A 110 -17.05 6.12 6.48
N ARG A 111 -17.70 6.29 5.33
CA ARG A 111 -18.44 5.20 4.67
C ARG A 111 -17.51 4.06 4.26
N ALA A 112 -16.35 4.36 3.70
CA ALA A 112 -15.38 3.36 3.27
C ALA A 112 -14.81 2.58 4.45
N ALA A 113 -14.38 3.28 5.50
CA ALA A 113 -13.76 2.70 6.70
C ALA A 113 -14.76 2.02 7.65
N ALA A 114 -16.06 2.29 7.52
CA ALA A 114 -17.11 1.59 8.26
C ALA A 114 -17.29 0.13 7.79
N VAL A 115 -16.85 -0.18 6.56
CA VAL A 115 -16.84 -1.56 6.05
C VAL A 115 -15.57 -2.24 6.58
N PRO A 116 -15.68 -3.38 7.30
CA PRO A 116 -14.51 -4.12 7.76
C PRO A 116 -13.57 -4.42 6.59
N SER A 117 -12.29 -4.12 6.73
CA SER A 117 -11.33 -4.42 5.68
C SER A 117 -9.96 -4.77 6.24
N ALA A 118 -9.11 -5.36 5.40
CA ALA A 118 -7.70 -5.52 5.67
C ALA A 118 -6.88 -5.07 4.47
N SER A 119 -5.68 -4.55 4.73
CA SER A 119 -4.79 -4.03 3.72
C SER A 119 -3.48 -4.82 3.68
N ILE A 120 -3.12 -5.31 2.50
CA ILE A 120 -1.83 -5.94 2.24
C ILE A 120 -0.98 -4.93 1.48
N LEU A 121 -0.09 -4.25 2.20
CA LEU A 121 0.86 -3.28 1.65
C LEU A 121 2.20 -3.95 1.37
N PHE A 122 2.70 -3.85 0.14
CA PHE A 122 4.02 -4.35 -0.23
C PHE A 122 4.63 -3.61 -1.41
N ASN A 123 5.96 -3.50 -1.40
CA ASN A 123 6.73 -3.11 -2.56
C ASN A 123 7.01 -4.35 -3.41
N ILE A 124 6.66 -4.31 -4.70
CA ILE A 124 6.76 -5.47 -5.56
C ILE A 124 8.22 -5.83 -5.90
N ASP A 125 9.08 -4.83 -6.15
CA ASP A 125 10.48 -5.04 -6.52
C ASP A 125 11.24 -5.72 -5.36
N GLN A 126 11.04 -5.24 -4.13
CA GLN A 126 11.67 -5.81 -2.93
C GLN A 126 11.23 -7.24 -2.64
N LYS A 127 9.94 -7.57 -2.87
CA LYS A 127 9.43 -8.93 -2.64
C LYS A 127 9.80 -9.88 -3.78
N ALA A 128 10.06 -9.35 -4.98
CA ALA A 128 10.42 -10.11 -6.17
C ALA A 128 11.88 -10.58 -6.19
N ASP A 129 12.84 -9.90 -5.55
CA ASP A 129 14.26 -10.31 -5.60
C ASP A 129 14.55 -11.71 -5.02
N VAL A 130 13.60 -12.29 -4.27
CA VAL A 130 13.66 -13.69 -3.78
C VAL A 130 13.21 -14.71 -4.86
N ILE A 131 12.58 -14.25 -5.93
CA ILE A 131 11.93 -15.06 -6.98
C ILE A 131 12.50 -14.64 -8.35
N SER A 132 12.99 -15.61 -9.15
CA SER A 132 13.63 -15.27 -10.43
C SER A 132 12.67 -14.53 -11.38
N LYS A 133 13.02 -13.30 -11.77
CA LYS A 133 12.26 -12.43 -12.72
C LYS A 133 12.04 -13.05 -14.10
N THR A 134 12.74 -14.14 -14.43
CA THR A 134 12.61 -14.87 -15.71
C THR A 134 11.40 -15.82 -15.76
N GLN A 135 10.72 -16.06 -14.63
CA GLN A 135 9.54 -16.91 -14.62
C GLN A 135 8.30 -16.16 -15.12
N VAL A 136 7.57 -16.84 -15.98
CA VAL A 136 6.29 -16.42 -16.57
C VAL A 136 5.27 -15.96 -15.52
N ASP A 137 5.35 -16.51 -14.30
CA ASP A 137 4.41 -16.29 -13.21
C ASP A 137 4.98 -15.45 -12.05
N ALA A 138 6.10 -14.75 -12.26
CA ALA A 138 6.79 -13.98 -11.22
C ALA A 138 5.84 -13.02 -10.49
N LEU A 139 5.00 -12.28 -11.23
CA LEU A 139 4.00 -11.38 -10.63
C LEU A 139 3.00 -12.13 -9.74
N LEU A 140 2.38 -13.20 -10.26
CA LEU A 140 1.41 -13.99 -9.52
C LEU A 140 2.03 -14.56 -8.24
N SER A 141 3.26 -15.07 -8.33
CA SER A 141 3.96 -15.64 -7.18
C SER A 141 4.17 -14.65 -6.04
N VAL A 142 4.41 -13.37 -6.34
CA VAL A 142 4.54 -12.31 -5.32
C VAL A 142 3.20 -12.08 -4.64
N PHE A 143 2.10 -11.94 -5.40
CA PHE A 143 0.76 -11.79 -4.85
C PHE A 143 0.35 -12.94 -3.95
N VAL A 144 0.65 -14.17 -4.37
CA VAL A 144 0.36 -15.39 -3.62
C VAL A 144 1.18 -15.42 -2.33
N LYS A 145 2.48 -15.12 -2.41
CA LYS A 145 3.36 -15.05 -1.25
C LYS A 145 2.85 -14.06 -0.20
N VAL A 146 2.54 -12.81 -0.57
CA VAL A 146 2.09 -11.80 0.39
C VAL A 146 0.70 -12.12 0.95
N PHE A 147 -0.17 -12.76 0.16
CA PHE A 147 -1.47 -13.22 0.61
C PHE A 147 -1.37 -14.41 1.57
N ASP A 148 -0.49 -15.37 1.29
CA ASP A 148 -0.18 -16.49 2.17
C ASP A 148 0.39 -15.98 3.50
N GLU A 149 1.37 -15.05 3.45
CA GLU A 149 1.93 -14.38 4.64
C GLU A 149 0.83 -13.68 5.45
N HIS A 150 -0.09 -12.95 4.79
CA HIS A 150 -1.23 -12.31 5.44
C HIS A 150 -2.19 -13.31 6.11
N CYS A 151 -2.36 -14.50 5.54
CA CYS A 151 -3.17 -15.57 6.13
C CYS A 151 -2.43 -16.33 7.26
N GLY A 152 -1.16 -16.01 7.55
CA GLY A 152 -0.31 -16.71 8.52
C GLY A 152 0.39 -17.97 7.97
N TYR A 153 0.30 -18.21 6.67
CA TYR A 153 0.92 -19.35 5.99
C TYR A 153 2.34 -19.03 5.50
N TYR A 154 3.06 -20.06 5.07
CA TYR A 154 4.44 -19.97 4.63
C TYR A 154 4.58 -19.46 3.19
N GLY A 155 4.62 -18.14 3.02
CA GLY A 155 4.67 -17.51 1.69
C GLY A 155 5.94 -17.77 0.86
N LYS A 156 7.05 -18.25 1.47
CA LYS A 156 8.28 -18.57 0.72
C LYS A 156 8.10 -19.80 -0.19
N GLN A 157 7.20 -20.72 0.15
CA GLN A 157 6.96 -21.94 -0.61
C GLN A 157 5.45 -22.25 -0.71
N GLY A 158 4.84 -21.91 -1.86
CA GLY A 158 3.39 -22.00 -2.04
C GLY A 158 2.79 -23.41 -1.84
N HIS A 159 3.55 -24.48 -2.09
CA HIS A 159 3.07 -25.84 -1.83
C HIS A 159 2.91 -26.14 -0.33
N ILE A 160 3.77 -25.57 0.53
CA ILE A 160 3.61 -25.64 1.98
C ILE A 160 2.42 -24.79 2.42
N ALA A 161 2.28 -23.57 1.90
CA ALA A 161 1.13 -22.73 2.21
C ALA A 161 -0.21 -23.41 1.80
N ARG A 162 -0.23 -24.13 0.67
CA ARG A 162 -1.38 -24.96 0.26
C ARG A 162 -1.66 -26.08 1.26
N PHE A 163 -0.64 -26.79 1.73
CA PHE A 163 -0.79 -27.81 2.77
C PHE A 163 -1.37 -27.23 4.07
N GLU A 164 -0.85 -26.09 4.54
CA GLU A 164 -1.35 -25.40 5.73
C GLU A 164 -2.80 -24.94 5.56
N ARG A 165 -3.13 -24.38 4.40
CA ARG A 165 -4.49 -23.94 4.03
C ARG A 165 -5.47 -25.11 4.01
N ASP A 166 -5.09 -26.26 3.44
CA ASP A 166 -5.94 -27.44 3.38
C ASP A 166 -6.17 -28.07 4.77
N LEU A 167 -5.15 -28.06 5.63
CA LEU A 167 -5.31 -28.43 7.05
C LEU A 167 -6.23 -27.47 7.80
N ASN A 168 -6.10 -26.17 7.56
CA ASN A 168 -6.89 -25.14 8.22
C ASN A 168 -8.38 -25.25 7.82
N ARG A 169 -8.67 -25.41 6.53
CA ARG A 169 -10.01 -25.66 6.00
C ARG A 169 -10.68 -26.90 6.61
N ARG A 170 -9.88 -27.91 7.01
CA ARG A 170 -10.35 -29.13 7.68
C ARG A 170 -10.44 -28.99 9.21
N GLY A 171 -10.07 -27.85 9.79
CA GLY A 171 -10.01 -27.65 11.24
C GLY A 171 -8.88 -28.41 11.93
N LEU A 172 -7.90 -28.90 11.17
CA LEU A 172 -6.81 -29.76 11.67
C LEU A 172 -5.49 -29.01 11.89
N TYR A 173 -5.36 -27.77 11.42
CA TYR A 173 -4.09 -27.05 11.46
C TYR A 173 -3.56 -26.81 12.89
N GLY A 174 -4.43 -26.47 13.85
CA GLY A 174 -4.03 -26.32 15.25
C GLY A 174 -3.48 -27.62 15.83
N GLN A 175 -4.21 -28.72 15.65
CA GLN A 175 -3.80 -30.05 16.11
C GLN A 175 -2.49 -30.51 15.44
N PHE A 176 -2.32 -30.22 14.15
CA PHE A 176 -1.09 -30.50 13.43
C PHE A 176 0.10 -29.80 14.08
N ARG A 177 -0.01 -28.50 14.36
CA ARG A 177 1.07 -27.71 14.99
C ARG A 177 1.45 -28.25 16.36
N GLU A 178 0.46 -28.63 17.17
CA GLU A 178 0.69 -29.21 18.50
C GLU A 178 1.36 -30.59 18.40
N LYS A 179 0.87 -31.46 17.52
CA LYS A 179 1.45 -32.80 17.31
C LYS A 179 2.85 -32.73 16.75
N TYR A 180 3.08 -31.86 15.76
CA TYR A 180 4.41 -31.62 15.21
C TYR A 180 5.39 -31.19 16.30
N ARG A 181 5.03 -30.17 17.11
CA ARG A 181 5.87 -29.72 18.23
C ARG A 181 6.15 -30.83 19.24
N GLY A 182 5.17 -31.67 19.55
CA GLY A 182 5.36 -32.80 20.46
C GLY A 182 6.32 -33.87 19.93
N ILE A 183 6.45 -34.00 18.61
CA ILE A 183 7.30 -35.01 17.95
C ILE A 183 8.71 -34.45 17.68
N SER A 184 8.80 -33.25 17.07
CA SER A 184 10.07 -32.64 16.66
C SER A 184 10.74 -31.81 17.76
N GLY A 185 9.98 -31.37 18.76
CA GLY A 185 10.42 -30.39 19.76
C GLY A 185 10.43 -28.93 19.24
N LEU A 186 10.09 -28.70 17.97
CA LEU A 186 10.14 -27.39 17.32
C LEU A 186 8.74 -26.83 17.04
N PRO A 187 8.55 -25.50 17.09
CA PRO A 187 7.36 -24.87 16.51
C PRO A 187 7.25 -25.20 15.01
N TRP A 188 6.02 -25.39 14.53
CA TRP A 188 5.78 -25.64 13.11
C TRP A 188 6.29 -24.48 12.22
N GLU A 189 6.23 -23.26 12.73
CA GLU A 189 6.70 -22.06 12.05
C GLU A 189 8.19 -22.11 11.70
N GLU A 190 8.99 -22.80 12.53
CA GLU A 190 10.42 -23.07 12.29
C GLU A 190 10.58 -24.34 11.45
N GLY A 191 9.85 -25.40 11.78
CA GLY A 191 9.89 -26.68 11.07
C GLY A 191 9.61 -26.58 9.57
N ARG A 192 8.65 -25.74 9.18
CA ARG A 192 8.29 -25.50 7.78
C ARG A 192 9.38 -24.81 6.97
N GLU A 193 10.33 -24.12 7.62
CA GLU A 193 11.48 -23.52 6.92
C GLU A 193 12.53 -24.58 6.52
N GLN A 194 12.60 -25.67 7.28
CA GLN A 194 13.51 -26.78 7.08
C GLN A 194 12.75 -28.07 6.69
N ALA A 195 11.67 -27.93 5.91
CA ALA A 195 10.76 -29.02 5.55
C ALA A 195 11.45 -30.27 4.98
N LEU A 196 12.58 -30.11 4.28
CA LEU A 196 13.40 -31.22 3.77
C LEU A 196 14.02 -32.08 4.88
N LEU A 197 14.43 -31.47 6.00
CA LEU A 197 15.01 -32.16 7.14
C LEU A 197 13.92 -32.75 8.05
N GLU A 198 12.73 -32.13 8.04
CA GLU A 198 11.63 -32.45 8.94
C GLU A 198 10.59 -33.40 8.35
N GLY A 199 10.83 -33.96 7.15
CA GLY A 199 9.85 -34.80 6.43
C GLY A 199 9.25 -35.92 7.28
N GLU A 200 10.08 -36.65 8.01
CA GLU A 200 9.65 -37.74 8.92
C GLU A 200 8.73 -37.24 10.05
N ASN A 201 9.07 -36.10 10.66
CA ASN A 201 8.27 -35.50 11.73
C ASN A 201 6.94 -34.95 11.20
N ILE A 202 6.96 -34.38 10.00
CA ILE A 202 5.78 -33.86 9.30
C ILE A 202 4.82 -35.01 8.95
N ALA A 203 5.32 -36.10 8.39
CA ALA A 203 4.55 -37.29 8.09
C ALA A 203 3.96 -37.92 9.36
N ALA A 204 4.75 -38.02 10.43
CA ALA A 204 4.29 -38.54 11.72
C ALA A 204 3.17 -37.67 12.33
N ALA A 205 3.33 -36.35 12.32
CA ALA A 205 2.32 -35.42 12.80
C ALA A 205 1.03 -35.48 11.97
N TYR A 206 1.15 -35.55 10.64
CA TYR A 206 0.02 -35.67 9.73
C TYR A 206 -0.74 -37.00 9.89
N ALA A 207 -0.01 -38.12 10.02
CA ALA A 207 -0.59 -39.43 10.29
C ALA A 207 -1.37 -39.43 11.62
N ALA A 208 -0.80 -38.83 12.66
CA ALA A 208 -1.42 -38.78 13.99
C ALA A 208 -2.76 -38.01 14.01
N ILE A 209 -2.89 -36.93 13.24
CA ILE A 209 -4.13 -36.12 13.19
C ILE A 209 -5.16 -36.66 12.20
N THR A 210 -4.76 -37.42 11.19
CA THR A 210 -5.67 -37.94 10.15
C THR A 210 -6.06 -39.40 10.36
N GLY A 211 -5.36 -40.14 11.23
CA GLY A 211 -5.58 -41.56 11.48
C GLY A 211 -5.11 -42.47 10.34
N VAL A 212 -4.36 -41.93 9.37
CA VAL A 212 -3.84 -42.69 8.22
C VAL A 212 -2.48 -43.30 8.59
N ALA A 213 -2.17 -44.48 8.05
CA ALA A 213 -0.87 -45.14 8.24
C ALA A 213 0.29 -44.25 7.76
N ARG A 214 1.35 -44.13 8.58
CA ARG A 214 2.49 -43.23 8.34
C ARG A 214 3.16 -43.50 6.99
N GLU A 215 3.27 -44.76 6.62
CA GLU A 215 3.91 -45.24 5.40
C GLU A 215 3.21 -44.70 4.14
N SER A 216 1.89 -44.43 4.23
CA SER A 216 1.11 -43.88 3.12
C SER A 216 1.21 -42.34 3.00
N VAL A 217 1.84 -41.68 3.98
CA VAL A 217 1.97 -40.22 4.06
C VAL A 217 3.41 -39.74 4.27
N ALA A 218 4.39 -40.63 4.14
CA ALA A 218 5.82 -40.31 4.27
C ALA A 218 6.22 -39.10 3.41
N ASP A 219 5.78 -39.07 2.14
CA ASP A 219 6.12 -38.02 1.17
C ASP A 219 4.98 -37.02 0.96
N ILE A 220 4.20 -36.70 2.02
CA ILE A 220 3.02 -35.83 1.87
C ILE A 220 3.38 -34.46 1.28
N LEU A 221 4.43 -33.81 1.77
CA LEU A 221 4.84 -32.50 1.23
C LEU A 221 5.39 -32.57 -0.18
N ASP A 222 6.06 -33.66 -0.56
CA ASP A 222 6.54 -33.86 -1.93
C ASP A 222 5.38 -34.07 -2.92
N ARG A 223 4.29 -34.71 -2.48
CA ARG A 223 3.04 -34.75 -3.26
C ARG A 223 2.46 -33.35 -3.46
N TYR A 224 2.36 -32.56 -2.38
CA TYR A 224 1.93 -31.16 -2.51
C TYR A 224 2.82 -30.37 -3.45
N ARG A 225 4.15 -30.57 -3.39
CA ARG A 225 5.13 -29.89 -4.25
C ARG A 225 4.97 -30.26 -5.73
N SER A 226 4.84 -31.55 -6.03
CA SER A 226 4.72 -32.05 -7.41
C SER A 226 3.38 -31.71 -8.07
N GLU A 227 2.30 -31.67 -7.29
CA GLU A 227 0.96 -31.28 -7.76
C GLU A 227 0.70 -29.76 -7.66
N TYR A 228 1.66 -28.97 -7.16
CA TYR A 228 1.47 -27.54 -7.01
C TYR A 228 1.50 -26.83 -8.37
N LYS A 229 0.30 -26.44 -8.81
CA LYS A 229 0.10 -25.50 -9.90
C LYS A 229 -0.93 -24.50 -9.43
N LEU A 230 -0.66 -23.22 -9.66
CA LEU A 230 -1.56 -22.15 -9.27
C LEU A 230 -1.74 -21.19 -10.43
N SER A 231 -2.98 -21.06 -10.89
CA SER A 231 -3.36 -20.06 -11.88
C SER A 231 -3.83 -18.75 -11.22
N ILE A 232 -3.95 -17.69 -12.01
CA ILE A 232 -4.53 -16.41 -11.56
C ILE A 232 -5.98 -16.60 -11.09
N GLU A 233 -6.75 -17.48 -11.76
CA GLU A 233 -8.11 -17.78 -11.36
C GLU A 233 -8.15 -18.50 -10.00
N ASP A 234 -7.26 -19.47 -9.79
CA ASP A 234 -7.15 -20.16 -8.49
C ASP A 234 -6.81 -19.18 -7.37
N PHE A 235 -5.88 -18.26 -7.61
CA PHE A 235 -5.55 -17.21 -6.65
C PHE A 235 -6.77 -16.32 -6.33
N ALA A 236 -7.51 -15.86 -7.33
CA ALA A 236 -8.70 -15.06 -7.11
C ALA A 236 -9.80 -15.84 -6.33
N ASN A 237 -9.93 -17.14 -6.58
CA ASN A 237 -10.81 -18.02 -5.79
C ASN A 237 -10.33 -18.13 -4.33
N GLN A 238 -9.03 -18.31 -4.09
CA GLN A 238 -8.47 -18.36 -2.74
C GLN A 238 -8.71 -17.07 -1.96
N VAL A 239 -8.51 -15.91 -2.59
CA VAL A 239 -8.82 -14.61 -1.99
C VAL A 239 -10.30 -14.49 -1.64
N ASN A 240 -11.19 -14.88 -2.56
CA ASN A 240 -12.63 -14.87 -2.31
C ASN A 240 -13.06 -15.82 -1.20
N ASP A 241 -12.46 -17.01 -1.13
CA ASP A 241 -12.71 -17.96 -0.05
C ASP A 241 -12.29 -17.40 1.31
N TYR A 242 -11.12 -16.75 1.39
CA TYR A 242 -10.70 -16.04 2.59
C TYR A 242 -11.67 -14.92 2.97
N ILE A 243 -12.09 -14.08 2.03
CA ILE A 243 -13.06 -13.00 2.28
C ILE A 243 -14.37 -13.57 2.85
N LYS A 244 -14.83 -14.73 2.37
CA LYS A 244 -16.06 -15.38 2.86
C LYS A 244 -15.95 -15.90 4.30
N THR A 245 -14.75 -16.13 4.82
CA THR A 245 -14.56 -16.51 6.23
C THR A 245 -14.54 -15.30 7.17
N GLN A 246 -14.49 -14.09 6.64
CA GLN A 246 -14.49 -12.85 7.40
C GLN A 246 -15.91 -12.31 7.65
N ALA A 247 -16.00 -11.18 8.36
CA ALA A 247 -17.26 -10.51 8.65
C ALA A 247 -18.06 -10.16 7.37
N PRO A 248 -19.40 -10.06 7.46
CA PRO A 248 -20.23 -9.64 6.33
C PRO A 248 -19.77 -8.32 5.73
N GLY A 249 -19.64 -8.27 4.40
CA GLY A 249 -19.19 -7.08 3.68
C GLY A 249 -17.69 -6.86 3.68
N PHE A 250 -16.89 -7.74 4.32
CA PHE A 250 -15.45 -7.58 4.42
C PHE A 250 -14.77 -7.33 3.06
N ARG A 251 -13.79 -6.43 3.05
CA ARG A 251 -12.97 -6.08 1.88
C ARG A 251 -11.50 -6.41 2.10
N LEU A 252 -10.82 -6.95 1.09
CA LEU A 252 -9.37 -7.11 1.07
C LEU A 252 -8.76 -6.15 0.05
N ASN A 253 -7.82 -5.33 0.48
CA ASN A 253 -7.16 -4.33 -0.35
C ASN A 253 -5.69 -4.70 -0.56
N PHE A 254 -5.26 -4.84 -1.81
CA PHE A 254 -3.85 -4.98 -2.17
C PHE A 254 -3.28 -3.62 -2.53
N PHE A 255 -2.31 -3.13 -1.75
CA PHE A 255 -1.59 -1.89 -2.00
C PHE A 255 -0.19 -2.22 -2.49
N VAL A 256 0.02 -2.07 -3.78
CA VAL A 256 1.24 -2.54 -4.46
C VAL A 256 2.07 -1.35 -4.91
N ASP A 257 3.21 -1.16 -4.27
CA ASP A 257 4.13 -0.08 -4.58
C ASP A 257 5.11 -0.48 -5.70
N GLU A 258 5.51 0.49 -6.52
CA GLU A 258 6.49 0.40 -7.61
C GLU A 258 6.12 -0.56 -8.76
N VAL A 259 4.84 -0.86 -8.93
CA VAL A 259 4.33 -1.73 -10.01
C VAL A 259 4.73 -1.26 -11.39
N GLY A 260 4.67 0.06 -11.64
CA GLY A 260 5.02 0.62 -12.95
C GLY A 260 6.41 0.20 -13.40
N GLN A 261 7.43 0.40 -12.55
CA GLN A 261 8.82 0.06 -12.85
C GLN A 261 9.01 -1.45 -13.04
N TYR A 262 8.36 -2.26 -12.20
CA TYR A 262 8.45 -3.72 -12.28
C TYR A 262 7.93 -4.31 -13.60
N ILE A 263 6.89 -3.71 -14.19
CA ILE A 263 6.26 -4.22 -15.42
C ILE A 263 6.69 -3.47 -16.69
N ALA A 264 7.49 -2.41 -16.57
CA ALA A 264 7.80 -1.44 -17.63
C ALA A 264 8.20 -2.08 -18.96
N ASP A 265 9.13 -3.04 -18.90
CA ASP A 265 9.74 -3.67 -20.06
C ASP A 265 9.15 -5.07 -20.35
N ASN A 266 8.03 -5.43 -19.71
CA ASN A 266 7.46 -6.78 -19.82
C ASN A 266 5.93 -6.78 -20.00
N ILE A 267 5.51 -6.82 -21.27
CA ILE A 267 4.10 -6.90 -21.69
C ILE A 267 3.37 -8.08 -21.02
N LYS A 268 4.06 -9.19 -20.77
CA LYS A 268 3.45 -10.37 -20.15
C LYS A 268 3.12 -10.12 -18.67
N LEU A 269 4.04 -9.52 -17.89
CA LEU A 269 3.76 -9.12 -16.51
C LEU A 269 2.63 -8.09 -16.45
N MET A 270 2.62 -7.17 -17.40
CA MET A 270 1.55 -6.18 -17.58
C MET A 270 0.18 -6.86 -17.77
N THR A 271 0.11 -7.85 -18.68
CA THR A 271 -1.11 -8.63 -18.96
C THR A 271 -1.52 -9.47 -17.75
N ASN A 272 -0.56 -10.04 -17.02
CA ASN A 272 -0.84 -10.79 -15.79
C ASN A 272 -1.45 -9.89 -14.71
N LEU A 273 -0.93 -8.67 -14.51
CA LEU A 273 -1.46 -7.72 -13.52
C LEU A 273 -2.92 -7.40 -13.82
N GLN A 274 -3.21 -7.13 -15.09
CA GLN A 274 -4.56 -6.88 -15.56
C GLN A 274 -5.47 -8.09 -15.29
N THR A 275 -5.00 -9.30 -15.63
CA THR A 275 -5.78 -10.53 -15.44
C THR A 275 -6.05 -10.80 -13.95
N ILE A 276 -5.11 -10.47 -13.06
CA ILE A 276 -5.30 -10.56 -11.61
C ILE A 276 -6.39 -9.57 -11.17
N ALA A 277 -6.31 -8.30 -11.57
CA ALA A 277 -7.32 -7.30 -11.22
C ALA A 277 -8.73 -7.71 -11.70
N GLU A 278 -8.86 -8.14 -12.96
CA GLU A 278 -10.13 -8.61 -13.56
C GLU A 278 -10.68 -9.87 -12.85
N SER A 279 -9.80 -10.81 -12.50
CA SER A 279 -10.19 -12.03 -11.78
C SER A 279 -10.67 -11.70 -10.36
N LEU A 280 -9.97 -10.80 -9.66
CA LEU A 280 -10.38 -10.31 -8.34
C LEU A 280 -11.72 -9.54 -8.41
N ALA A 281 -11.93 -8.73 -9.45
CA ALA A 281 -13.21 -8.04 -9.67
C ALA A 281 -14.35 -9.04 -9.84
N THR A 282 -14.16 -10.03 -10.72
CA THR A 282 -15.17 -11.03 -11.09
C THR A 282 -15.54 -11.93 -9.90
N LYS A 283 -14.54 -12.45 -9.18
CA LYS A 283 -14.76 -13.37 -8.06
C LYS A 283 -15.12 -12.64 -6.77
N GLY A 284 -14.49 -11.50 -6.50
CA GLY A 284 -14.67 -10.71 -5.27
C GLY A 284 -15.92 -9.81 -5.29
N ARG A 285 -16.36 -9.35 -6.47
CA ARG A 285 -17.53 -8.47 -6.68
C ARG A 285 -17.48 -7.21 -5.81
N GLY A 286 -16.38 -6.48 -5.90
CA GLY A 286 -16.14 -5.25 -5.12
C GLY A 286 -15.59 -5.46 -3.70
N ARG A 287 -15.35 -6.71 -3.30
CA ARG A 287 -14.72 -7.05 -2.00
C ARG A 287 -13.21 -7.27 -2.07
N ALA A 288 -12.61 -7.28 -3.26
CA ALA A 288 -11.16 -7.37 -3.43
C ALA A 288 -10.71 -6.21 -4.33
N TRP A 289 -9.84 -5.34 -3.84
CA TRP A 289 -9.35 -4.16 -4.54
C TRP A 289 -7.85 -4.21 -4.75
N MET A 290 -7.38 -3.62 -5.85
CA MET A 290 -5.97 -3.51 -6.17
C MET A 290 -5.62 -2.05 -6.44
N ILE A 291 -4.80 -1.46 -5.57
CA ILE A 291 -4.32 -0.09 -5.65
C ILE A 291 -2.83 -0.14 -5.94
N VAL A 292 -2.39 0.39 -7.08
CA VAL A 292 -1.01 0.29 -7.52
C VAL A 292 -0.40 1.67 -7.75
N THR A 293 0.91 1.81 -7.51
CA THR A 293 1.66 3.01 -7.89
C THR A 293 2.52 2.76 -9.13
N ALA A 294 2.64 3.80 -9.96
CA ALA A 294 3.52 3.80 -11.12
C ALA A 294 4.09 5.18 -11.39
N GLN A 295 5.21 5.23 -12.10
CA GLN A 295 5.76 6.48 -12.60
C GLN A 295 4.95 6.97 -13.81
N GLU A 296 4.86 8.29 -13.96
CA GLU A 296 4.07 8.93 -15.02
C GLU A 296 4.74 8.84 -16.39
N ASP A 297 6.05 9.04 -16.43
CA ASP A 297 6.87 9.07 -17.63
C ASP A 297 7.60 7.73 -17.83
N MET A 298 6.86 6.71 -18.28
CA MET A 298 7.50 5.51 -18.81
C MET A 298 7.77 5.62 -20.32
N ASN A 299 7.23 6.66 -20.98
CA ASN A 299 7.47 6.91 -22.40
C ASN A 299 8.87 7.52 -22.68
N SER A 300 9.54 8.12 -21.70
CA SER A 300 10.86 8.76 -21.87
C SER A 300 12.04 7.89 -21.44
N VAL A 301 11.79 6.89 -20.57
CA VAL A 301 12.81 5.91 -20.13
C VAL A 301 13.09 4.87 -21.22
N VAL A 302 12.16 4.70 -22.15
CA VAL A 302 12.31 3.79 -23.28
C VAL A 302 12.65 4.64 -24.52
N GLY A 303 13.93 4.67 -24.88
CA GLY A 303 14.43 5.44 -26.02
C GLY A 303 13.68 5.17 -27.34
N GLU A 304 13.90 6.04 -28.33
CA GLU A 304 13.15 6.17 -29.60
C GLU A 304 12.88 4.88 -30.41
N MET A 305 13.45 3.73 -30.03
CA MET A 305 13.23 2.43 -30.65
C MET A 305 11.91 1.72 -30.25
N ASN A 306 11.18 2.15 -29.22
CA ASN A 306 10.03 1.38 -28.68
C ASN A 306 8.69 2.14 -28.65
N LYS A 307 8.32 2.82 -29.73
CA LYS A 307 6.98 3.45 -29.87
C LYS A 307 5.80 2.47 -29.71
N GLN A 308 6.02 1.16 -29.84
CA GLN A 308 5.00 0.15 -29.58
C GLN A 308 4.68 -0.03 -28.08
N HIS A 309 5.65 0.14 -27.18
CA HIS A 309 5.45 -0.13 -25.73
C HIS A 309 4.61 0.94 -25.02
N GLY A 310 4.75 2.22 -25.39
CA GLY A 310 3.91 3.30 -24.83
C GLY A 310 2.41 3.16 -25.15
N ASN A 311 2.08 2.57 -26.30
CA ASN A 311 0.70 2.29 -26.68
C ASN A 311 0.08 1.15 -25.85
N ASP A 312 0.86 0.15 -25.48
CA ASP A 312 0.35 -1.00 -24.71
C ASP A 312 0.13 -0.64 -23.23
N PHE A 313 0.96 0.24 -22.66
CA PHE A 313 0.74 0.76 -21.31
C PHE A 313 -0.54 1.61 -21.21
N SER A 314 -0.79 2.45 -22.22
CA SER A 314 -2.01 3.26 -22.32
C SER A 314 -3.28 2.39 -22.35
N LYS A 315 -3.24 1.21 -22.99
CA LYS A 315 -4.35 0.24 -23.01
C LYS A 315 -4.63 -0.39 -21.64
N ILE A 316 -3.60 -0.57 -20.80
CA ILE A 316 -3.77 -1.15 -19.47
C ILE A 316 -4.19 -0.11 -18.45
N GLN A 317 -3.64 1.10 -18.52
CA GLN A 317 -4.19 2.24 -17.79
C GLN A 317 -5.67 2.45 -18.09
N ALA A 318 -6.15 2.14 -19.30
CA ALA A 318 -7.57 2.23 -19.66
C ALA A 318 -8.47 1.22 -18.92
N ARG A 319 -7.89 0.12 -18.40
CA ARG A 319 -8.62 -0.90 -17.65
C ARG A 319 -8.57 -0.69 -16.13
N PHE A 320 -7.57 0.03 -15.63
CA PHE A 320 -7.65 0.65 -14.31
C PHE A 320 -8.55 1.88 -14.40
N ALA A 321 -9.85 1.66 -14.26
CA ALA A 321 -10.88 2.69 -14.43
C ALA A 321 -10.69 3.88 -13.49
N ASN A 322 -10.09 3.66 -12.30
CA ASN A 322 -9.89 4.68 -11.29
C ASN A 322 -8.45 5.20 -11.36
N ARG A 323 -8.27 6.45 -11.80
CA ARG A 323 -6.94 7.06 -11.97
C ARG A 323 -6.72 8.21 -10.99
N MET A 324 -5.64 8.13 -10.24
CA MET A 324 -5.15 9.18 -9.34
C MET A 324 -3.80 9.68 -9.84
N LYS A 325 -3.84 10.65 -10.76
CA LYS A 325 -2.64 11.35 -11.20
C LYS A 325 -2.28 12.40 -10.16
N LEU A 326 -1.10 12.24 -9.56
CA LEU A 326 -0.45 13.15 -8.63
C LEU A 326 0.59 13.95 -9.42
N THR A 327 0.34 15.24 -9.59
CA THR A 327 1.39 16.13 -10.06
C THR A 327 2.46 16.32 -8.98
N SER A 328 3.62 16.85 -9.35
CA SER A 328 4.56 17.36 -8.36
C SER A 328 3.82 18.41 -7.55
N ALA A 329 3.36 18.02 -6.36
CA ALA A 329 2.64 18.91 -5.47
C ALA A 329 3.46 20.19 -5.34
N ASN A 330 2.81 21.34 -5.43
CA ASN A 330 3.48 22.61 -5.22
C ASN A 330 4.23 22.49 -3.90
N VAL A 331 5.57 22.51 -3.94
CA VAL A 331 6.40 22.24 -2.77
C VAL A 331 5.99 23.16 -1.61
N ALA A 332 5.52 24.37 -1.92
CA ALA A 332 4.94 25.29 -0.96
C ALA A 332 3.67 24.75 -0.26
N GLU A 333 2.75 24.09 -0.98
CA GLU A 333 1.51 23.51 -0.40
C GLU A 333 1.77 22.36 0.57
N VAL A 334 2.94 21.71 0.52
CA VAL A 334 3.32 20.64 1.44
C VAL A 334 4.28 21.14 2.52
N ILE A 335 5.31 21.90 2.15
CA ILE A 335 6.32 22.41 3.08
C ILE A 335 5.71 23.43 4.04
N HIS A 336 4.87 24.36 3.57
CA HIS A 336 4.33 25.40 4.45
C HIS A 336 3.49 24.79 5.59
N PRO A 337 2.46 23.96 5.34
CA PRO A 337 1.68 23.38 6.43
C PRO A 337 2.49 22.39 7.27
N ARG A 338 3.42 21.63 6.66
CA ARG A 338 4.19 20.63 7.40
C ARG A 338 5.25 21.24 8.32
N LEU A 339 5.96 22.27 7.87
CA LEU A 339 7.16 22.78 8.54
C LEU A 339 7.07 24.23 9.00
N LEU A 340 6.36 25.07 8.26
CA LEU A 340 6.41 26.52 8.46
C LEU A 340 5.16 27.11 9.10
N GLU A 341 4.11 26.32 9.32
CA GLU A 341 2.88 26.73 9.98
C GLU A 341 3.18 27.39 11.32
N LYS A 342 2.52 28.52 11.57
CA LYS A 342 2.76 29.38 12.73
C LYS A 342 1.73 29.11 13.81
N ASN A 343 2.17 29.17 15.06
CA ASN A 343 1.24 29.23 16.19
C ASN A 343 0.65 30.64 16.33
N GLU A 344 -0.35 30.80 17.19
CA GLU A 344 -1.07 32.08 17.36
C GLU A 344 -0.13 33.25 17.70
N ILE A 345 0.89 33.01 18.53
CA ILE A 345 1.91 34.00 18.90
C ILE A 345 2.72 34.42 17.68
N GLY A 346 3.17 33.44 16.89
CA GLY A 346 3.90 33.66 15.65
C GLY A 346 3.10 34.45 14.64
N VAL A 347 1.82 34.12 14.45
CA VAL A 347 0.90 34.85 13.57
C VAL A 347 0.77 36.31 14.00
N SER A 348 0.58 36.57 15.30
CA SER A 348 0.47 37.95 15.81
C SER A 348 1.73 38.76 15.53
N ILE A 349 2.90 38.22 15.87
CA ILE A 349 4.19 38.93 15.72
C ILE A 349 4.51 39.21 14.25
N LEU A 350 4.29 38.22 13.38
CA LEU A 350 4.53 38.37 11.94
C LEU A 350 3.51 39.31 11.31
N SER A 351 2.25 39.30 11.75
CA SER A 351 1.24 40.25 11.28
C SER A 351 1.63 41.69 11.58
N ASP A 352 2.07 41.96 12.81
CA ASP A 352 2.52 43.30 13.21
C ASP A 352 3.74 43.75 12.39
N SER A 353 4.69 42.84 12.19
CA SER A 353 5.89 43.09 11.36
C SER A 353 5.52 43.35 9.90
N TYR A 354 4.58 42.58 9.34
CA TYR A 354 4.06 42.81 7.99
C TYR A 354 3.43 44.20 7.87
N HIS A 355 2.59 44.59 8.82
CA HIS A 355 1.93 45.89 8.77
C HIS A 355 2.91 47.07 8.87
N GLN A 356 3.99 46.92 9.63
CA GLN A 356 5.06 47.92 9.74
C GLN A 356 5.89 48.00 8.45
N GLU A 357 6.25 46.85 7.88
CA GLU A 357 7.23 46.76 6.79
C GLU A 357 6.62 46.54 5.40
N ALA A 358 5.30 46.43 5.24
CA ALA A 358 4.64 46.08 3.97
C ALA A 358 5.10 46.94 2.78
N ASN A 359 5.30 48.24 3.00
CA ASN A 359 5.78 49.15 1.97
C ASN A 359 7.28 48.95 1.66
N ASN A 360 8.08 48.63 2.68
CA ASN A 360 9.51 48.39 2.56
C ASN A 360 9.81 47.02 1.94
N LEU A 361 9.02 45.99 2.25
CA LEU A 361 9.15 44.64 1.69
C LEU A 361 9.15 44.71 0.16
N LYS A 362 8.26 45.49 -0.44
CA LYS A 362 8.22 45.67 -1.90
C LYS A 362 9.54 46.17 -2.47
N THR A 363 10.17 47.14 -1.81
CA THR A 363 11.47 47.68 -2.22
C THR A 363 12.65 46.75 -1.95
N LEU A 364 12.54 45.84 -0.97
CA LEU A 364 13.60 44.88 -0.63
C LEU A 364 13.68 43.71 -1.63
N PHE A 365 12.58 43.38 -2.30
CA PHE A 365 12.53 42.30 -3.30
C PHE A 365 12.57 42.78 -4.76
N ASP A 366 12.44 44.10 -4.98
CA ASP A 366 12.57 44.75 -6.28
C ASP A 366 13.93 45.48 -6.39
N PHE A 367 14.97 44.78 -6.85
CA PHE A 367 16.30 45.37 -7.03
C PHE A 367 16.32 46.35 -8.22
N VAL A 368 16.77 47.58 -7.97
CA VAL A 368 16.76 48.71 -8.91
C VAL A 368 17.58 48.42 -10.19
N ASP A 369 18.56 47.51 -10.11
CA ASP A 369 19.50 47.20 -11.19
C ASP A 369 18.93 46.20 -12.22
N GLY A 370 17.69 45.73 -12.06
CA GLY A 370 17.02 44.82 -13.01
C GLY A 370 17.64 43.42 -13.10
N ALA A 371 18.63 43.09 -12.27
CA ALA A 371 19.37 41.84 -12.32
C ALA A 371 18.55 40.62 -11.85
N GLN A 372 17.61 40.82 -10.91
CA GLN A 372 16.71 39.78 -10.41
C GLN A 372 15.49 40.40 -9.71
N THR A 373 14.29 39.93 -10.06
CA THR A 373 13.04 40.29 -9.36
C THR A 373 12.57 39.07 -8.57
N TYR A 374 12.46 39.20 -7.25
CA TYR A 374 11.93 38.14 -6.41
C TYR A 374 10.41 38.29 -6.28
N ARG A 375 9.71 37.18 -6.08
CA ARG A 375 8.24 37.19 -5.97
C ARG A 375 7.85 37.83 -4.65
N ASN A 376 7.24 39.01 -4.72
CA ASN A 376 6.73 39.74 -3.56
C ASN A 376 5.60 38.99 -2.83
N PHE A 377 5.41 39.30 -1.55
CA PHE A 377 4.29 38.78 -0.76
C PHE A 377 2.97 39.38 -1.22
N ARG A 378 1.93 38.56 -1.39
CA ARG A 378 0.63 39.00 -1.93
C ARG A 378 -0.19 39.77 -0.90
N ASN A 379 -0.14 39.32 0.35
CA ASN A 379 -0.89 39.84 1.47
C ASN A 379 -0.26 39.36 2.78
N ARG A 380 -0.81 39.79 3.91
CA ARG A 380 -0.44 39.37 5.25
C ARG A 380 -0.45 37.85 5.42
N ASP A 381 -1.47 37.15 4.90
CA ASP A 381 -1.61 35.71 5.09
C ASP A 381 -0.57 34.89 4.30
N HIS A 382 -0.03 35.46 3.22
CA HIS A 382 1.06 34.88 2.45
C HIS A 382 2.44 35.17 3.04
N PHE A 383 2.56 36.17 3.91
CA PHE A 383 3.77 36.53 4.65
C PHE A 383 3.86 35.70 5.94
#